data_AF-M5P6I2-F1
#
_entry.id   AF-M5P6I2-F1
#
_cell.length_a   1.000
_cell.length_b   1.000
_cell.length_c   1.000
_cell.angle_alpha   90.00
_cell.angle_beta   90.00
_cell.angle_gamma   90.00
#
_symmetry.space_group_name_H-M   'P 1'
#
loop_
_entity.id
_entity.type
_entity.pdbx_description
1 polymer ?
#
loop_
_entity_poly.entity_id
_entity_poly.type
_entity_poly.pdbx_seq_one_letter_code
_entity_poly.pdbx_strand_id
1 'polypeptide(L)' 'MKFNKAGFLGALFIFFSFIISIYFIFYTDALIPAGYDLAIDGIVISRTLMIALTLYLASKLGYFLLNKKD' A
#
# COMPACT_ATOMS: atom_id res chain seq x y z
N MET A 1 20.40 14.05 16.73
CA MET A 1 20.08 13.22 15.55
C MET A 1 19.47 14.12 14.48
N LYS A 2 20.22 14.50 13.43
CA LYS A 2 19.67 15.30 12.32
C LYS A 2 18.60 14.44 11.65
N PHE A 3 17.33 14.88 11.68
CA PHE A 3 16.34 14.37 10.74
C PHE A 3 16.92 14.58 9.34
N ASN A 4 17.43 13.52 8.73
CA ASN A 4 17.75 13.56 7.32
C ASN A 4 16.40 13.80 6.64
N LYS A 5 16.19 15.01 6.09
CA LYS A 5 14.92 15.40 5.45
C LYS A 5 14.45 14.32 4.46
N ALA A 6 15.40 13.63 3.82
CA ALA A 6 15.18 12.48 2.95
C ALA A 6 14.49 11.27 3.63
N GLY A 7 14.84 10.94 4.89
CA GLY A 7 14.23 9.83 5.62
C GLY A 7 12.79 10.13 6.04
N PHE A 8 12.51 11.37 6.44
CA PHE A 8 11.16 11.82 6.75
C PHE A 8 10.26 11.84 5.50
N LEU A 9 10.77 12.38 4.38
CA LEU A 9 10.08 12.33 3.09
C LEU A 9 9.79 10.88 2.66
N GLY A 10 10.77 9.98 2.79
CA GLY A 10 10.58 8.56 2.47
C GLY A 10 9.47 7.91 3.28
N ALA A 11 9.41 8.16 4.58
CA ALA A 11 8.33 7.67 5.43
C ALA A 11 6.96 8.22 5.03
N LEU A 12 6.91 9.51 4.67
CA LEU A 12 5.70 10.17 4.19
C LEU A 12 5.18 9.50 2.91
N PHE A 13 6.07 9.21 1.95
CA PHE A 13 5.71 8.50 0.72
C PHE A 13 5.19 7.09 0.99
N ILE A 14 5.84 6.33 1.88
CA ILE A 14 5.36 4.98 2.25
C ILE A 14 3.98 5.07 2.91
N PHE A 15 3.76 6.06 3.77
CA PHE A 15 2.47 6.27 4.44
C PHE A 15 1.35 6.63 3.45
N PHE A 16 1.60 7.53 2.50
CA PHE A 16 0.64 7.85 1.44
C PHE A 16 0.32 6.62 0.58
N SER A 17 1.34 5.88 0.14
CA SER A 17 1.14 4.65 -0.63
C SER A 17 0.35 3.59 0.16
N PHE A 18 0.53 3.52 1.48
CA PHE A 18 -0.21 2.61 2.35
C PHE A 18 -1.70 2.95 2.40
N ILE A 19 -2.04 4.24 2.57
CA ILE A 19 -3.44 4.70 2.56
C ILE A 19 -4.11 4.42 1.21
N ILE A 20 -3.41 4.72 0.11
CA ILE A 20 -3.90 4.47 -1.25
C ILE A 20 -4.15 2.97 -1.46
N SER A 21 -3.23 2.12 -0.99
CA SER A 21 -3.38 0.66 -1.08
C SER A 21 -4.60 0.15 -0.33
N ILE A 22 -4.87 0.67 0.87
CA ILE A 22 -6.06 0.33 1.65
C ILE A 22 -7.33 0.78 0.93
N TYR A 23 -7.35 2.00 0.39
CA TYR A 23 -8.50 2.52 -0.35
C TYR A 23 -8.90 1.58 -1.50
N PHE A 24 -7.92 1.10 -2.27
CA PHE A 24 -8.13 0.20 -3.39
C PHE A 24 -8.54 -1.23 -3.01
N ILE A 25 -8.31 -1.68 -1.77
CA ILE A 25 -8.89 -2.93 -1.27
C ILE A 25 -10.42 -2.81 -1.21
N PHE A 26 -10.93 -1.70 -0.70
CA PHE A 26 -12.37 -1.46 -0.56
C PHE A 26 -13.03 -0.99 -1.86
N TYR A 27 -12.31 -0.24 -2.68
CA TYR A 27 -12.76 0.27 -3.97
C TYR A 27 -12.05 -0.45 -5.12
N THR A 28 -12.30 -1.75 -5.24
CA THR A 28 -11.64 -2.62 -6.22
C THR A 28 -12.07 -2.30 -7.66
N ASP A 29 -13.25 -1.71 -7.84
CA ASP A 29 -13.82 -1.37 -9.16
C ASP A 29 -12.96 -0.35 -9.92
N ALA A 30 -12.15 0.45 -9.23
CA ALA A 30 -11.18 1.34 -9.88
C ALA A 30 -9.97 0.60 -10.49
N LEU A 31 -9.68 -0.63 -10.04
CA LEU A 31 -8.58 -1.45 -10.58
C LEU A 31 -9.02 -2.33 -11.73
N ILE A 32 -10.32 -2.57 -11.87
CA ILE A 32 -10.86 -3.48 -12.84
C ILE A 32 -11.17 -2.70 -14.12
N PRO A 33 -10.59 -3.07 -15.27
CA PRO A 33 -10.93 -2.45 -16.53
C PRO A 33 -12.43 -2.60 -16.83
N ALA A 34 -13.07 -1.53 -17.31
CA ALA A 34 -14.48 -1.55 -17.70
C ALA A 34 -14.74 -2.71 -18.67
N GLY A 35 -15.62 -3.65 -18.26
CA GLY A 35 -15.91 -4.89 -19.00
C GLY A 35 -15.42 -6.18 -18.35
N TYR A 36 -14.57 -6.11 -17.30
CA TYR A 36 -14.22 -7.25 -16.45
C TYR A 36 -15.12 -7.37 -15.20
N ASP A 37 -16.13 -6.52 -15.06
CA ASP A 37 -17.05 -6.49 -13.90
C ASP A 37 -17.80 -7.81 -13.67
N LEU A 38 -17.99 -8.63 -14.71
CA LEU A 38 -18.62 -9.95 -14.61
C LEU A 38 -17.64 -11.09 -14.34
N ALA A 39 -16.33 -10.84 -14.46
CA ALA A 39 -15.31 -11.85 -14.23
C ALA A 39 -14.93 -11.88 -12.75
N ILE A 40 -15.51 -12.84 -12.02
CA ILE A 40 -15.24 -13.10 -10.59
C ILE A 40 -13.72 -13.16 -10.32
N ASP A 41 -12.95 -13.75 -11.23
CA ASP A 41 -11.49 -13.88 -11.10
C ASP A 41 -10.75 -12.54 -11.12
N GLY A 42 -11.23 -11.55 -11.89
CA GLY A 42 -10.61 -10.22 -11.96
C GLY A 42 -10.68 -9.48 -10.62
N ILE A 43 -11.81 -9.60 -9.92
CA ILE A 43 -12.03 -9.02 -8.59
C ILE A 43 -11.13 -9.71 -7.55
N VAL A 44 -11.09 -11.05 -7.57
CA VAL A 44 -10.32 -11.83 -6.60
C VAL A 44 -8.82 -11.58 -6.74
N ILE A 45 -8.30 -11.57 -7.97
CA ILE A 45 -6.88 -11.29 -8.24
C ILE A 45 -6.52 -9.87 -7.80
N SER A 46 -7.34 -8.88 -8.17
CA SER A 46 -7.11 -7.47 -7.81
C SER A 46 -7.05 -7.28 -6.29
N ARG A 47 -8.04 -7.82 -5.56
CA ARG A 47 -8.03 -7.76 -4.09
C ARG A 47 -6.84 -8.46 -3.48
N THR A 48 -6.49 -9.65 -3.97
CA THR A 48 -5.35 -10.41 -3.45
C THR A 48 -4.05 -9.64 -3.62
N LEU A 49 -3.84 -9.02 -4.78
CA LEU A 49 -2.66 -8.21 -5.06
C LEU A 49 -2.59 -6.96 -4.16
N MET A 50 -3.73 -6.27 -3.98
CA MET A 50 -3.81 -5.11 -3.10
C MET A 50 -3.58 -5.45 -1.62
N ILE A 51 -4.07 -6.61 -1.15
CA ILE A 51 -3.81 -7.09 0.21
C ILE A 51 -2.31 -7.40 0.40
N ALA A 52 -1.68 -8.09 -0.55
CA ALA A 52 -0.25 -8.37 -0.51
C ALA A 52 0.59 -7.08 -0.49
N LEU A 53 0.23 -6.10 -1.34
CA LEU A 53 0.87 -4.79 -1.37
C LEU A 53 0.74 -4.03 -0.05
N THR A 54 -0.46 -4.08 0.55
CA THR A 54 -0.75 -3.45 1.85
C THR A 54 0.10 -4.06 2.96
N LEU A 55 0.19 -5.40 3.03
CA LEU A 55 1.03 -6.10 4.00
C LEU A 55 2.53 -5.77 3.82
N TYR A 56 3.00 -5.67 2.58
CA TYR A 56 4.37 -5.26 2.26
C TYR A 56 4.66 -3.84 2.75
N LEU A 57 3.78 -2.88 2.45
CA LEU A 57 3.92 -1.49 2.89
C LEU A 57 3.83 -1.35 4.42
N ALA A 58 2.94 -2.12 5.07
CA ALA A 58 2.86 -2.19 6.53
C ALA A 58 4.17 -2.70 7.15
N SER A 59 4.76 -3.76 6.58
CA SER A 59 6.05 -4.29 7.03
C SER A 59 7.17 -3.25 6.85
N LYS A 60 7.19 -2.53 5.72
CA LYS A 60 8.14 -1.43 5.48
C LYS A 60 7.98 -0.27 6.46
N LEU A 61 6.74 0.10 6.79
CA LEU A 61 6.47 1.10 7.83
C LEU A 61 6.93 0.62 9.20
N GLY A 62 6.63 -0.63 9.57
CA GLY A 62 7.09 -1.25 10.80
C GLY A 62 8.61 -1.26 10.90
N TYR A 63 9.31 -1.64 9.82
CA TYR A 63 10.77 -1.57 9.76
C TYR A 63 11.26 -0.13 9.93
N PHE A 64 10.67 0.86 9.26
CA PHE A 64 11.06 2.26 9.41
C PHE A 64 10.86 2.79 10.83
N LEU A 65 9.77 2.40 11.50
CA LEU A 65 9.49 2.77 12.89
C LEU A 65 10.45 2.09 13.88
N LEU A 66 10.78 0.81 13.66
CA LEU A 66 11.66 0.02 14.52
C LEU A 66 13.15 0.35 14.32
N ASN A 67 13.57 0.66 13.10
CA ASN A 67 14.94 1.11 12.79
C ASN A 67 15.23 2.53 13.29
N LYS A 68 14.26 3.16 13.98
CA LYS A 68 14.41 4.45 14.67
C LYS A 68 14.95 4.29 16.10
N LYS A 69 15.70 3.20 16.36
CA LYS A 69 16.34 2.95 17.64
C LYS A 69 17.86 3.10 17.44
N ASP A 70 18.40 4.08 18.17
CA ASP A 70 19.76 4.63 18.21
C ASP A 70 20.15 5.68 17.15
#